data_AF-R7XYF0-F1
#
_entry.id   AF-R7XYF0-F1
#
_cell.length_a   1.000
_cell.length_b   1.000
_cell.length_c   1.000
_cell.angle_alpha   90.00
_cell.angle_beta   90.00
_cell.angle_gamma   90.00
#
_symmetry.space_group_name_H-M   'P 1'
#
loop_
_entity.id
_entity.type
_entity.pdbx_description
1 polymer ?
#
loop_
_entity_poly.entity_id
_entity_poly.type
_entity_poly.pdbx_seq_one_letter_code
_entity_poly.pdbx_strand_id
1 'polypeptide(L)'
;MSLYVYLAALNTSAQAWEDTGETIRGSRKSLSDVDAGLLGPRVATAAQAFIDTWLSEIKALQTTATDHGDALREAAMLVHQADVDVIERTKQLLLWTDRNISPTGSL
;
A
#
# COMPACT_ATOMS: atom_id res chain seq x y z
N MET A 1 0.11 15.45 18.54
CA MET A 1 -1.11 15.25 17.71
C MET A 1 -0.81 15.05 16.22
N SER A 2 0.12 15.79 15.59
CA SER A 2 0.36 15.67 14.13
C SER A 2 0.90 14.31 13.67
N LEU A 3 1.72 13.63 14.48
CA LEU A 3 2.39 12.40 14.06
C LEU A 3 1.49 11.15 14.11
N TYR A 4 0.54 11.10 15.06
CA TYR A 4 -0.55 10.12 15.05
C TYR A 4 -1.44 10.25 13.80
N VAL A 5 -1.76 11.50 13.42
CA VAL A 5 -2.53 11.78 12.19
C VAL A 5 -1.73 11.33 10.96
N TYR A 6 -0.42 11.54 10.96
CA TYR A 6 0.46 11.10 9.88
C TYR A 6 0.56 9.55 9.78
N LEU A 7 0.74 8.85 10.90
CA LEU A 7 0.72 7.38 10.94
C LEU A 7 -0.63 6.81 10.45
N ALA A 8 -1.74 7.40 10.88
CA ALA A 8 -3.07 7.02 10.42
C ALA A 8 -3.22 7.23 8.90
N ALA A 9 -2.70 8.34 8.37
CA ALA A 9 -2.71 8.63 6.94
C ALA A 9 -1.85 7.64 6.13
N LEU A 10 -0.66 7.26 6.62
CA LEU A 10 0.19 6.25 5.99
C LEU A 10 -0.51 4.89 5.93
N ASN A 11 -1.08 4.43 7.04
CA ASN A 11 -1.81 3.16 7.10
C ASN A 11 -3.06 3.16 6.21
N THR A 12 -3.83 4.26 6.21
CA THR A 12 -5.01 4.40 5.34
C THR A 12 -4.61 4.37 3.87
N SER A 13 -3.52 5.06 3.51
CA SER A 13 -3.03 5.09 2.14
C SER A 13 -2.49 3.72 1.71
N ALA A 14 -1.81 3.00 2.61
CA ALA A 14 -1.34 1.64 2.36
C ALA A 14 -2.51 0.70 2.05
N GLN A 15 -3.58 0.76 2.86
CA GLN A 15 -4.78 -0.04 2.63
C GLN A 15 -5.45 0.31 1.28
N ALA A 16 -5.55 1.60 0.96
CA ALA A 16 -6.14 2.02 -0.31
C ALA A 16 -5.36 1.49 -1.53
N TRP A 17 -4.03 1.42 -1.44
CA TRP A 17 -3.19 0.82 -2.47
C TRP A 17 -3.42 -0.69 -2.61
N GLU A 18 -3.61 -1.41 -1.50
CA GLU A 18 -3.96 -2.83 -1.56
C GLU A 18 -5.32 -3.09 -2.18
N ASP A 19 -6.34 -2.33 -1.77
CA ASP A 19 -7.69 -2.46 -2.32
C ASP A 19 -7.69 -2.18 -3.83
N THR A 20 -6.86 -1.22 -4.26
CA THR A 20 -6.60 -0.94 -5.67
C THR A 20 -5.92 -2.12 -6.36
N GLY A 21 -4.87 -2.69 -5.75
CA GLY A 21 -4.19 -3.88 -6.26
C GLY A 21 -5.12 -5.09 -6.41
N GLU A 22 -6.03 -5.31 -5.47
CA GLU A 22 -7.03 -6.37 -5.51
C GLU A 22 -8.06 -6.13 -6.63
N THR A 23 -8.52 -4.89 -6.80
CA THR A 23 -9.41 -4.50 -7.91
C THR A 23 -8.75 -4.74 -9.27
N ILE A 24 -7.48 -4.37 -9.40
CA ILE A 24 -6.66 -4.61 -10.61
C ILE A 24 -6.50 -6.11 -10.86
N ARG A 25 -6.24 -6.91 -9.80
CA ARG A 25 -6.15 -8.37 -9.88
C ARG A 25 -7.44 -8.99 -10.40
N GLY A 26 -8.59 -8.52 -9.92
CA GLY A 26 -9.90 -8.94 -10.43
C GLY A 26 -10.08 -8.65 -11.92
N SER A 27 -9.69 -7.44 -12.35
CA SER A 27 -9.74 -7.02 -13.76
C SER A 27 -8.83 -7.88 -14.65
N ARG A 28 -7.62 -8.19 -14.17
CA ARG A 28 -6.67 -9.09 -14.84
C ARG A 28 -7.26 -10.47 -15.07
N LYS A 29 -7.90 -11.03 -14.04
CA LYS A 29 -8.54 -12.34 -14.11
C LYS A 29 -9.67 -12.34 -15.15
N SER A 30 -10.53 -11.31 -15.11
CA SER A 30 -11.60 -11.18 -16.10
C SER A 30 -11.07 -11.09 -17.53
N LEU A 31 -9.95 -10.41 -17.75
CA LEU A 31 -9.33 -10.32 -19.08
C LEU A 31 -8.66 -11.63 -19.51
N SER A 32 -8.04 -12.37 -18.59
CA SER A 32 -7.39 -13.65 -18.91
C SER A 32 -8.38 -14.76 -19.27
N ASP A 33 -9.64 -14.63 -18.85
CA ASP A 33 -10.69 -15.60 -19.14
C ASP A 33 -11.32 -15.38 -20.54
N VAL A 34 -10.90 -14.35 -21.28
CA VAL A 34 -11.40 -14.05 -22.64
C VAL A 34 -10.80 -15.00 -23.68
N ASP A 35 -11.65 -15.68 -24.42
CA ASP A 35 -11.27 -16.47 -25.60
C ASP A 35 -11.35 -15.63 -26.88
N ALA A 36 -10.20 -15.17 -27.39
CA ALA A 36 -10.09 -14.43 -28.65
C ALA A 36 -10.53 -15.24 -29.88
N GLY A 37 -10.54 -16.57 -29.80
CA GLY A 37 -10.98 -17.46 -30.88
C GLY A 37 -12.45 -17.29 -31.25
N LEU A 38 -13.28 -16.82 -30.31
CA LEU A 38 -14.70 -16.51 -30.54
C LEU A 38 -14.93 -15.37 -31.53
N LEU A 39 -13.93 -14.52 -31.77
CA LEU A 39 -13.99 -13.41 -32.73
C LEU A 39 -13.73 -13.84 -34.19
N GLY A 40 -13.41 -15.12 -34.39
CA GLY A 40 -13.14 -15.71 -35.70
C GLY A 40 -11.71 -15.47 -36.20
N PRO A 41 -11.27 -16.25 -37.21
CA PRO A 41 -9.84 -16.40 -37.52
C PRO A 41 -9.15 -15.12 -38.01
N ARG A 42 -9.90 -14.19 -38.62
CA ARG A 42 -9.35 -12.93 -39.14
C ARG A 42 -8.97 -11.96 -38.03
N VAL A 43 -9.66 -12.02 -36.89
CA VAL A 43 -9.55 -11.05 -35.79
C VAL A 43 -8.84 -11.65 -34.58
N ALA A 44 -8.94 -12.98 -34.39
CA ALA A 44 -8.40 -13.69 -33.24
C ALA A 44 -6.94 -13.35 -32.92
N THR A 45 -6.05 -13.32 -33.92
CA THR A 45 -4.64 -13.01 -33.70
C THR A 45 -4.42 -11.59 -33.19
N ALA A 46 -5.11 -10.60 -33.78
CA ALA A 46 -4.98 -9.20 -33.36
C ALA A 46 -5.60 -8.98 -31.97
N ALA A 47 -6.73 -9.64 -31.69
CA ALA A 47 -7.37 -9.61 -30.38
C ALA A 47 -6.51 -10.26 -29.30
N GLN A 48 -5.84 -11.39 -29.60
CA GLN A 48 -4.94 -12.03 -28.65
C GLN A 48 -3.74 -11.12 -28.33
N ALA A 49 -3.11 -10.51 -29.34
CA ALA A 49 -2.00 -9.57 -29.10
C ALA A 49 -2.42 -8.37 -28.23
N PHE A 50 -3.65 -7.87 -28.42
CA PHE A 50 -4.23 -6.83 -27.57
C PHE A 50 -4.41 -7.32 -26.13
N ILE A 51 -5.02 -8.50 -25.94
CA ILE A 51 -5.22 -9.11 -24.61
C ILE A 51 -3.88 -9.30 -23.90
N ASP A 52 -2.88 -9.86 -24.58
CA ASP A 52 -1.56 -10.13 -24.02
C ASP A 52 -0.87 -8.83 -23.55
N THR A 53 -0.96 -7.78 -24.38
CA THR A 53 -0.42 -6.45 -24.04
C THR A 53 -1.08 -5.89 -22.78
N TRP A 54 -2.41 -5.92 -22.72
CA TRP A 54 -3.14 -5.41 -21.56
C TRP A 54 -2.93 -6.26 -20.31
N LEU A 55 -2.81 -7.59 -20.42
CA LEU A 55 -2.47 -8.43 -19.29
C LEU A 55 -1.09 -8.08 -18.70
N SER A 56 -0.13 -7.72 -19.54
CA SER A 56 1.19 -7.24 -19.10
C SER A 56 1.08 -5.90 -18.37
N GLU A 57 0.39 -4.93 -18.95
CA GLU A 57 0.19 -3.60 -18.34
C GLU A 57 -0.54 -3.68 -16.99
N ILE A 58 -1.64 -4.44 -16.93
CA ILE A 58 -2.42 -4.65 -15.70
C ILE A 58 -1.55 -5.33 -14.63
N LYS A 59 -0.68 -6.27 -15.01
CA LYS A 59 0.27 -6.88 -14.07
C LYS A 59 1.27 -5.84 -13.54
N ALA A 60 1.79 -4.95 -14.38
CA ALA A 60 2.69 -3.89 -13.94
C ALA A 60 2.01 -2.92 -12.97
N LEU A 61 0.75 -2.54 -13.24
CA LEU A 61 -0.07 -1.72 -12.34
C LEU A 61 -0.33 -2.43 -11.01
N GLN A 62 -0.62 -3.74 -11.03
CA GLN A 62 -0.80 -4.55 -9.83
C GLN A 62 0.46 -4.53 -8.96
N THR A 63 1.64 -4.79 -9.57
CA THR A 63 2.93 -4.73 -8.86
C THR A 63 3.17 -3.34 -8.28
N THR A 64 2.94 -2.28 -9.05
CA THR A 64 3.09 -0.90 -8.57
C THR A 64 2.23 -0.63 -7.34
N ALA A 65 0.96 -1.07 -7.36
CA ALA A 65 0.06 -0.88 -6.22
C ALA A 65 0.54 -1.63 -4.97
N THR A 66 0.99 -2.88 -5.13
CA THR A 66 1.58 -3.66 -4.02
C THR A 66 2.82 -2.97 -3.45
N ASP A 67 3.75 -2.56 -4.30
CA ASP A 67 5.00 -1.91 -3.89
C ASP A 67 4.74 -0.60 -3.12
N HIS A 68 3.74 0.19 -3.55
CA HIS A 68 3.34 1.41 -2.84
C HIS A 68 2.71 1.10 -1.47
N GLY A 69 1.85 0.09 -1.39
CA GLY A 69 1.26 -0.36 -0.13
C GLY A 69 2.33 -0.79 0.88
N ASP A 70 3.29 -1.59 0.43
CA ASP A 70 4.40 -2.08 1.26
C ASP A 70 5.34 -0.95 1.70
N ALA A 71 5.71 -0.04 0.80
CA ALA A 71 6.53 1.11 1.13
C ALA A 71 5.88 2.03 2.19
N LEU A 72 4.56 2.22 2.11
CA LEU A 72 3.82 3.02 3.09
C LEU A 72 3.76 2.36 4.46
N ARG A 73 3.66 1.02 4.52
CA ARG A 73 3.75 0.27 5.79
C ARG A 73 5.14 0.34 6.39
N GLU A 74 6.17 0.17 5.57
CA GLU A 74 7.54 0.32 6.02
C GLU A 74 7.77 1.72 6.60
N ALA A 75 7.33 2.75 5.89
CA ALA A 75 7.37 4.12 6.39
C ALA A 75 6.62 4.29 7.72
N ALA A 76 5.43 3.70 7.86
CA ALA A 76 4.67 3.76 9.11
C ALA A 76 5.42 3.08 10.28
N MET A 77 6.04 1.92 10.04
CA MET A 77 6.87 1.24 11.04
C MET A 77 8.08 2.07 11.44
N LEU A 78 8.80 2.66 10.47
CA LEU A 78 9.97 3.51 10.73
C LEU A 78 9.61 4.76 11.53
N VAL A 79 8.51 5.43 11.17
CA VAL A 79 8.01 6.60 11.91
C VAL A 79 7.63 6.21 13.34
N HIS A 80 6.92 5.10 13.52
CA HIS A 80 6.54 4.63 14.85
C HIS A 80 7.77 4.31 15.71
N GLN A 81 8.77 3.62 15.14
CA GLN A 81 10.01 3.31 15.86
C GLN A 81 10.78 4.57 16.25
N ALA A 82 10.91 5.53 15.33
CA ALA A 82 11.56 6.80 15.61
C ALA A 82 10.88 7.55 16.77
N ASP A 83 9.55 7.53 16.81
CA ASP A 83 8.75 8.10 17.88
C ASP A 83 9.04 7.43 19.23
N VAL A 84 9.02 6.10 19.28
CA VAL A 84 9.35 5.35 20.50
C VAL A 84 10.76 5.69 20.99
N ASP A 85 11.74 5.73 20.09
CA ASP A 85 13.13 6.06 20.44
C ASP A 85 13.28 7.48 20.97
N VAL A 86 12.57 8.45 20.40
CA VAL A 86 12.59 9.84 20.88
C VAL A 86 11.91 9.95 22.25
N ILE A 87 10.78 9.26 22.45
CA ILE A 87 10.07 9.24 23.73
C ILE A 87 10.97 8.66 24.82
N GLU A 88 11.59 7.50 24.58
CA GLU A 88 12.46 6.85 25.57
C GLU A 88 13.70 7.70 25.89
N ARG A 89 14.34 8.30 24.87
CA ARG A 89 15.45 9.25 25.09
C ARG A 89 15.02 10.47 25.91
N THR A 90 13.84 11.02 25.62
CA THR A 90 13.33 12.19 26.34
C THR A 90 13.00 11.85 27.79
N LYS A 91 12.39 10.70 28.06
CA LYS A 91 12.13 10.22 29.43
C LYS A 91 13.40 10.10 30.27
N GLN A 92 14.52 9.70 29.66
CA GLN A 92 15.80 9.61 30.39
C GLN A 92 16.31 10.97 30.86
N LEU A 93 15.97 12.06 30.16
CA LEU A 93 16.34 13.42 30.50
C LEU A 93 15.42 14.06 31.56
N LEU A 94 14.21 13.52 31.76
CA LEU A 94 13.27 14.00 32.76
C LEU A 94 13.69 13.58 34.19
N LEU A 95 13.28 14.40 35.17
CA LEU A 95 13.37 14.05 36.59
C LEU A 95 12.67 12.72 36.83
N TRP A 96 13.19 11.93 37.78
CA TRP A 96 12.68 10.57 38.06
C TRP A 96 11.16 10.53 38.28
N THR A 97 10.62 11.54 38.97
CA THR A 97 9.18 11.69 39.24
C THR A 97 8.34 11.89 37.98
N ASP A 98 8.95 12.42 36.93
CA ASP A 98 8.26 12.91 35.73
C ASP A 98 8.41 11.96 34.54
N ARG A 99 9.16 10.86 34.70
CA ARG A 99 9.44 9.88 33.62
C ARG A 99 8.21 9.10 33.15
N ASN A 100 7.17 9.05 33.98
CA ASN A 100 5.91 8.35 33.67
C ASN A 100 4.85 9.26 33.04
N ILE A 101 5.17 10.55 32.82
CA ILE A 101 4.24 11.48 32.17
C ILE A 101 4.11 11.08 30.70
N SER A 102 2.87 10.88 30.24
CA SER A 102 2.61 10.57 28.83
C SER A 102 2.99 11.76 27.94
N PRO A 103 3.85 11.60 26.92
CA PRO A 103 4.28 12.67 26.02
C PRO A 103 3.12 13.34 25.26
N THR A 104 1.99 12.63 25.15
CA THR A 104 0.83 13.08 24.40
C THR A 104 -0.25 13.73 25.25
N GLY A 105 -0.12 13.70 26.58
CA GLY A 105 -1.19 14.05 27.50
C GLY A 105 -2.36 13.06 27.37
N SER A 106 -2.63 12.27 28.41
CA SER A 106 -3.92 11.59 28.51
C SER A 106 -5.03 12.66 28.60
N LEU A 107 -6.01 12.60 27.70
CA LEU A 107 -7.33 13.21 27.95
C LEU A 107 -7.98 12.53 29.16
#